data_AF-A0A061I8H6-F1
#
_entry.id   AF-A0A061I8H6-F1
#
_cell.length_a   1.000
_cell.length_b   1.000
_cell.length_c   1.000
_cell.angle_alpha   90.00
_cell.angle_beta   90.00
_cell.angle_gamma   90.00
#
_symmetry.space_group_name_H-M   'P 1'
#
loop_
_entity.id
_entity.type
_entity.pdbx_description
1 polymer ?
#
loop_
_entity_poly.entity_id
_entity_poly.type
_entity_poly.pdbx_seq_one_letter_code
_entity_poly.pdbx_strand_id
1 'polypeptide(L)'
;MTPAFSDLASSEDKITVHFKNRDGETLTTKGKVGDSLLDVVVENNLDIDGFGACEGTLACSTCHLIFEDHIYEKLDAITDEENDMLDLAYGLTDRSRLGCQVCLTKAMDNMTVRVPEAVADVRQSIDMSKNS
;
A
#
# COMPACT_ATOMS: atom_id res chain seq x y z
N MET A 1 35.86 -13.94 10.70
CA MET A 1 35.73 -12.97 9.59
C MET A 1 34.70 -13.53 8.63
N THR A 2 33.42 -13.35 8.97
CA THR A 2 32.31 -13.58 8.04
C THR A 2 32.32 -12.43 7.02
N PRO A 3 32.18 -12.70 5.71
CA PRO A 3 31.99 -11.63 4.76
C PRO A 3 30.64 -10.97 5.05
N ALA A 4 30.66 -9.64 5.17
CA ALA A 4 29.46 -8.82 5.18
C ALA A 4 28.69 -9.14 3.89
N PHE A 5 27.47 -9.65 4.03
CA PHE A 5 26.54 -9.83 2.92
C PHE A 5 26.08 -8.45 2.46
N SER A 6 26.91 -7.86 1.60
CA SER A 6 26.47 -7.13 0.42
C SER A 6 25.47 -6.00 0.64
N ASP A 7 25.91 -4.95 1.33
CA ASP A 7 25.47 -3.55 1.11
C ASP A 7 25.85 -3.07 -0.30
N LEU A 8 25.36 -3.78 -1.32
CA LEU A 8 25.53 -3.47 -2.74
C LEU A 8 24.25 -3.84 -3.50
N ALA A 9 23.10 -3.43 -2.96
CA ALA A 9 21.91 -3.29 -3.78
C ALA A 9 22.15 -2.11 -4.74
N SER A 10 22.66 -2.43 -5.92
CA SER A 10 22.93 -1.48 -6.99
C SER A 10 21.72 -0.58 -7.21
N SER A 11 21.92 0.71 -7.47
CA SER A 11 20.84 1.68 -7.74
C SER A 11 20.03 1.36 -9.02
N GLU A 12 20.29 0.22 -9.66
CA GLU A 12 19.72 -0.24 -10.93
C GLU A 12 18.41 -1.05 -10.79
N ASP A 13 17.98 -1.37 -9.56
CA ASP A 13 16.76 -2.16 -9.31
C ASP A 13 15.64 -1.36 -8.63
N LYS A 14 15.67 -0.02 -8.69
CA LYS A 14 14.55 0.82 -8.25
C LYS A 14 13.62 1.16 -9.40
N ILE A 15 12.31 1.04 -9.16
CA ILE A 15 11.26 1.41 -10.11
C ILE A 15 10.42 2.55 -9.54
N THR A 16 9.75 3.29 -10.43
CA THR A 16 8.86 4.40 -10.06
C THR A 16 7.45 3.87 -9.82
N VAL A 17 6.82 4.31 -8.74
CA VAL A 17 5.44 3.94 -8.39
C VAL A 17 4.67 5.20 -8.01
N HIS A 18 3.43 5.31 -8.48
CA HIS A 18 2.52 6.41 -8.18
C HIS A 18 1.41 5.93 -7.26
N PHE A 19 1.26 6.56 -6.09
CA PHE A 19 0.15 6.33 -5.18
C PHE A 19 -0.85 7.47 -5.32
N LYS A 20 -2.02 7.19 -5.86
CA LYS A 20 -3.14 8.13 -5.83
C LYS A 20 -3.82 8.04 -4.47
N ASN A 21 -3.60 9.05 -3.63
CA ASN A 21 -4.10 9.13 -2.27
C ASN A 21 -5.59 9.49 -2.23
N ARG A 22 -6.20 9.43 -1.04
CA ARG A 22 -7.64 9.60 -0.80
C ARG A 22 -8.15 11.00 -1.09
N ASP A 23 -7.30 12.01 -0.94
CA ASP A 23 -7.55 13.40 -1.29
C ASP A 23 -7.43 13.68 -2.80
N GLY A 24 -7.00 12.68 -3.57
CA GLY A 24 -6.76 12.77 -5.01
C GLY A 24 -5.35 13.19 -5.39
N GLU A 25 -4.49 13.53 -4.42
CA GLU A 25 -3.08 13.81 -4.68
C GLU A 25 -2.36 12.55 -5.18
N THR A 26 -1.40 12.71 -6.09
CA THR A 26 -0.56 11.61 -6.58
C THR A 26 0.83 11.72 -6.00
N LEU A 27 1.15 10.83 -5.07
CA LEU A 27 2.46 10.72 -4.44
C LEU A 27 3.34 9.81 -5.30
N THR A 28 4.40 10.37 -5.88
CA THR A 28 5.34 9.62 -6.73
C THR A 28 6.60 9.30 -5.97
N THR A 29 6.99 8.03 -5.95
CA THR A 29 8.19 7.59 -5.24
C THR A 29 8.94 6.49 -6.01
N LYS A 30 10.09 6.07 -5.47
CA LYS A 30 10.86 4.94 -5.97
C LYS A 30 10.96 3.84 -4.91
N GLY A 31 10.65 2.61 -5.31
CA GLY A 31 10.81 1.41 -4.49
C GLY A 31 11.79 0.44 -5.12
N LYS A 32 12.43 -0.41 -4.32
CA LYS A 32 13.32 -1.45 -4.85
C LYS A 32 12.48 -2.66 -5.28
N VAL A 33 12.87 -3.30 -6.37
CA VAL A 33 12.28 -4.58 -6.77
C VAL A 33 12.46 -5.59 -5.63
N GLY A 34 11.36 -6.25 -5.27
CA GLY A 34 11.27 -7.17 -4.13
C GLY A 34 10.65 -6.58 -2.87
N ASP A 35 10.66 -5.25 -2.69
CA ASP A 35 10.00 -4.60 -1.55
C ASP A 35 8.48 -4.69 -1.70
N SER A 36 7.75 -4.83 -0.59
CA SER A 36 6.28 -4.73 -0.62
C SER A 36 5.84 -3.28 -0.83
N LEU A 37 4.62 -3.06 -1.32
CA LEU A 37 4.10 -1.69 -1.43
C LEU A 37 3.96 -1.01 -0.06
N LEU A 38 3.81 -1.79 1.02
CA LEU A 38 3.88 -1.26 2.39
C LEU A 38 5.27 -0.71 2.71
N ASP A 39 6.32 -1.49 2.44
CA ASP A 39 7.71 -1.06 2.69
C ASP A 39 8.01 0.22 1.90
N VAL A 40 7.55 0.29 0.64
CA VAL A 40 7.72 1.49 -0.20
C VAL A 40 7.09 2.73 0.41
N VAL A 41 5.87 2.62 0.97
CA VAL A 41 5.18 3.72 1.65
C VAL A 41 5.94 4.16 2.90
N VAL A 42 6.36 3.19 3.73
CA VAL A 42 7.02 3.42 5.03
C VAL A 42 8.43 3.99 4.84
N GLU A 43 9.26 3.35 4.02
CA GLU A 43 10.66 3.74 3.81
C GLU A 43 10.80 5.11 3.15
N ASN A 44 9.85 5.47 2.28
CA ASN A 44 9.82 6.79 1.64
C ASN A 44 9.01 7.83 2.42
N ASN A 45 8.46 7.48 3.59
CA ASN A 45 7.65 8.36 4.44
C ASN A 45 6.51 9.05 3.67
N LEU A 46 5.76 8.27 2.86
CA LEU A 46 4.61 8.81 2.14
C LEU A 46 3.47 9.12 3.09
N ASP A 47 2.84 10.28 2.90
CA ASP A 47 1.75 10.77 3.75
C ASP A 47 0.41 10.10 3.39
N ILE A 48 0.27 8.82 3.75
CA ILE A 48 -0.95 8.03 3.58
C ILE A 48 -1.46 7.62 4.96
N ASP A 49 -2.33 8.45 5.53
CA ASP A 49 -2.80 8.28 6.90
C ASP A 49 -3.39 6.89 7.18
N GLY A 50 -3.01 6.30 8.31
CA GLY A 50 -3.45 4.97 8.76
C GLY A 50 -3.06 3.79 7.87
N PHE A 51 -2.21 3.96 6.85
CA PHE A 51 -1.82 2.88 5.94
C PHE A 51 -0.94 1.84 6.65
N GLY A 52 -1.30 0.57 6.54
CA GLY A 52 -0.45 -0.54 7.03
C GLY A 52 -0.38 -0.70 8.55
N ALA A 53 -1.47 -0.42 9.27
CA ALA A 53 -1.54 -0.44 10.74
C ALA A 53 -1.03 -1.72 11.44
N CYS A 54 -1.09 -2.88 10.78
CA CYS A 54 -0.59 -4.15 11.34
C CYS A 54 0.86 -4.49 10.91
N GLU A 55 1.55 -3.57 10.24
CA GLU A 55 2.94 -3.74 9.80
C GLU A 55 3.15 -4.98 8.91
N GLY A 56 2.14 -5.31 8.09
CA GLY A 56 2.23 -6.41 7.12
C GLY A 56 1.97 -7.80 7.69
N THR A 57 1.52 -7.92 8.94
CA THR A 57 1.24 -9.21 9.61
C THR A 57 -0.09 -9.86 9.20
N LEU A 58 -0.74 -9.37 8.14
CA LEU A 58 -1.99 -9.93 7.60
C LEU A 58 -3.14 -9.93 8.64
N ALA A 59 -3.16 -8.91 9.51
CA ALA A 59 -4.13 -8.77 10.60
C ALA A 59 -5.04 -7.52 10.46
N CYS A 60 -4.98 -6.84 9.32
CA CYS A 60 -5.85 -5.69 9.00
C CYS A 60 -5.99 -5.53 7.48
N SER A 61 -6.89 -4.64 7.05
CA SER A 61 -7.10 -4.28 5.64
C SER A 61 -6.67 -2.84 5.30
N THR A 62 -5.91 -2.16 6.17
CA THR A 62 -5.57 -0.74 5.98
C THR A 62 -4.49 -0.47 4.93
N CYS A 63 -3.80 -1.52 4.46
CA CYS A 63 -2.89 -1.47 3.32
C CYS A 63 -3.60 -1.76 1.98
N HIS A 64 -4.93 -1.76 1.95
CA HIS A 64 -5.71 -2.01 0.74
C HIS A 64 -5.36 -0.99 -0.36
N LEU A 65 -5.04 -1.52 -1.54
CA LEU A 65 -4.76 -0.77 -2.76
C LEU A 65 -5.59 -1.33 -3.93
N ILE A 66 -5.91 -0.45 -4.87
CA ILE A 66 -6.62 -0.79 -6.10
C ILE A 66 -5.68 -0.59 -7.28
N PHE A 67 -5.53 -1.64 -8.08
CA PHE A 67 -4.56 -1.73 -9.17
C PHE A 67 -5.20 -1.43 -10.53
N GLU A 68 -4.36 -1.05 -11.50
CA GLU A 68 -4.73 -1.00 -12.91
C GLU A 68 -4.89 -2.42 -13.48
N ASP A 69 -5.81 -2.60 -14.45
CA ASP A 69 -6.16 -3.91 -15.03
C ASP A 69 -4.93 -4.71 -15.45
N HIS A 70 -4.08 -4.08 -16.27
CA HIS A 70 -2.90 -4.71 -16.87
C HIS A 70 -1.79 -5.06 -15.88
N ILE A 71 -1.83 -4.47 -14.67
CA ILE A 71 -0.92 -4.80 -13.56
C ILE A 71 -1.53 -5.92 -12.73
N TYR A 72 -2.81 -5.79 -12.37
CA TYR A 72 -3.54 -6.77 -11.57
C TYR A 72 -3.49 -8.18 -12.19
N GLU A 73 -3.67 -8.28 -13.51
CA GLU A 73 -3.59 -9.54 -14.26
C GLU A 73 -2.23 -10.25 -14.17
N LYS A 74 -1.17 -9.53 -13.79
CA LYS A 74 0.20 -10.05 -13.67
C LYS A 74 0.61 -10.33 -12.22
N LEU A 75 -0.24 -10.02 -11.25
CA LEU A 75 0.06 -10.28 -9.84
C LEU A 75 -0.03 -11.78 -9.57
N ASP A 76 0.70 -12.21 -8.53
CA ASP A 76 0.57 -13.56 -8.01
C ASP A 76 -0.87 -13.83 -7.54
N ALA A 77 -1.24 -15.12 -7.57
CA ALA A 77 -2.54 -15.55 -7.09
C ALA A 77 -2.73 -15.10 -5.63
N ILE A 78 -3.91 -14.55 -5.35
CA ILE A 78 -4.29 -14.17 -4.00
C ILE A 78 -4.41 -15.40 -3.11
N THR A 79 -3.97 -15.31 -1.86
CA THR A 79 -4.11 -16.39 -0.87
C THR A 79 -5.48 -16.31 -0.18
N ASP A 80 -5.92 -17.42 0.42
CA ASP A 80 -7.18 -17.45 1.18
C ASP A 80 -7.14 -16.48 2.36
N GLU A 81 -6.00 -16.40 3.08
CA GLU A 81 -5.83 -15.49 4.21
C GLU A 81 -5.90 -14.02 3.78
N GLU A 82 -5.31 -13.67 2.63
CA GLU A 82 -5.40 -12.32 2.07
C GLU A 82 -6.85 -11.98 1.68
N ASN A 83 -7.56 -12.92 1.05
CA ASN A 83 -8.98 -12.75 0.72
C ASN A 83 -9.83 -12.51 1.96
N ASP A 84 -9.65 -13.32 3.01
CA ASP A 84 -10.39 -13.18 4.28
C ASP A 84 -10.25 -11.77 4.88
N MET A 85 -9.06 -11.17 4.77
CA MET A 85 -8.84 -9.80 5.24
C MET A 85 -9.36 -8.74 4.26
N LEU A 86 -9.30 -8.98 2.94
CA LEU A 86 -9.86 -8.07 1.94
C LEU A 86 -11.38 -7.99 1.99
N ASP A 87 -12.07 -9.05 2.41
CA ASP A 87 -13.53 -9.03 2.63
C ASP A 87 -13.95 -8.02 3.71
N LEU A 88 -13.03 -7.64 4.59
CA LEU A 88 -13.22 -6.59 5.61
C LEU A 88 -12.84 -5.19 5.10
N ALA A 89 -12.33 -5.07 3.87
CA ALA A 89 -11.86 -3.81 3.31
C ALA A 89 -13.03 -2.95 2.80
N TYR A 90 -12.93 -1.63 3.04
CA TYR A 90 -13.87 -0.67 2.49
C TYR A 90 -13.59 -0.38 1.01
N GLY A 91 -14.64 -0.27 0.21
CA GLY A 91 -14.49 0.03 -1.21
C GLY A 91 -13.78 -1.08 -1.99
N LEU A 92 -13.99 -2.34 -1.59
CA LEU A 92 -13.47 -3.52 -2.29
C LEU A 92 -13.90 -3.52 -3.77
N THR A 93 -13.01 -3.97 -4.64
CA THR A 93 -13.17 -4.05 -6.09
C THR A 93 -12.51 -5.33 -6.58
N ASP A 94 -12.80 -5.73 -7.81
CA ASP A 94 -12.19 -6.91 -8.44
C ASP A 94 -10.67 -6.77 -8.65
N ARG A 95 -10.10 -5.58 -8.44
CA ARG A 95 -8.67 -5.27 -8.61
C ARG A 95 -7.98 -4.87 -7.31
N SER A 96 -8.61 -5.22 -6.19
CA SER A 96 -8.12 -4.92 -4.86
C SER A 96 -7.11 -5.96 -4.41
N ARG A 97 -6.02 -5.52 -3.79
CA ARG A 97 -5.07 -6.36 -3.06
C ARG A 97 -4.63 -5.68 -1.77
N LEU A 98 -4.08 -6.45 -0.84
CA LEU A 98 -3.36 -5.90 0.31
C LEU A 98 -1.95 -5.54 -0.14
N GLY A 99 -1.59 -4.26 -0.09
CA GLY A 99 -0.30 -3.76 -0.54
C GLY A 99 0.89 -4.38 0.19
N CYS A 100 0.71 -4.89 1.41
CA CYS A 100 1.75 -5.63 2.12
C CYS A 100 2.03 -7.03 1.55
N GLN A 101 1.13 -7.59 0.73
CA GLN A 101 1.28 -8.90 0.08
C GLN A 101 1.76 -8.78 -1.37
N VAL A 102 1.89 -7.56 -1.89
CA VAL A 102 2.30 -7.29 -3.27
C VAL A 102 3.71 -6.72 -3.29
N CYS A 103 4.65 -7.50 -3.82
CA CYS A 103 6.04 -7.07 -4.00
C CYS A 103 6.27 -6.41 -5.36
N LEU A 104 7.13 -5.40 -5.39
CA LEU A 104 7.51 -4.71 -6.62
C LEU A 104 8.26 -5.63 -7.58
N THR A 105 7.85 -5.63 -8.84
CA THR A 105 8.55 -6.30 -9.94
C THR A 105 8.93 -5.29 -11.03
N LYS A 106 9.90 -5.62 -11.88
CA LYS A 106 10.32 -4.71 -12.98
C LYS A 106 9.18 -4.36 -13.95
N ALA A 107 8.14 -5.19 -14.04
CA ALA A 107 6.98 -4.95 -14.89
C ALA A 107 6.03 -3.85 -14.35
N MET A 108 6.24 -3.39 -13.12
CA MET A 108 5.42 -2.40 -12.42
C MET A 108 5.99 -0.97 -12.52
N ASP A 109 7.07 -0.77 -13.27
CA ASP A 109 7.67 0.56 -13.39
C ASP A 109 6.70 1.57 -14.03
N ASN A 110 6.53 2.71 -13.36
CA ASN A 110 5.55 3.76 -13.63
C ASN A 110 4.07 3.34 -13.45
N MET A 111 3.79 2.28 -12.69
CA MET A 111 2.39 1.95 -12.38
C MET A 111 1.75 2.97 -11.44
N THR A 112 0.42 3.08 -11.52
CA THR A 112 -0.38 3.80 -10.52
C THR A 112 -1.22 2.82 -9.70
N VAL A 113 -1.15 2.97 -8.38
CA VAL A 113 -2.06 2.29 -7.44
C VAL A 113 -2.88 3.34 -6.72
N ARG A 114 -4.15 3.03 -6.44
CA ARG A 114 -5.06 3.95 -5.76
C ARG A 114 -5.32 3.48 -4.34
N VAL A 115 -5.19 4.40 -3.38
CA VAL A 115 -5.67 4.21 -2.02
C VAL A 115 -7.20 4.42 -2.02
N PRO A 116 -8.00 3.44 -1.58
CA PRO A 116 -9.44 3.58 -1.53
C PRO A 116 -9.84 4.64 -0.50
N GLU A 117 -10.97 5.31 -0.76
CA GLU A 117 -11.59 6.18 0.24
C GLU A 117 -11.98 5.34 1.46
N ALA A 118 -11.55 5.76 2.64
CA ALA A 118 -12.11 5.23 3.87
C ALA A 118 -13.53 5.78 4.04
N VAL A 119 -14.44 4.99 4.61
CA VAL A 119 -15.69 5.55 5.12
C VAL A 119 -15.32 6.47 6.27
N ALA A 120 -15.47 7.78 6.09
CA ALA A 120 -15.33 8.74 7.16
C ALA A 120 -16.34 8.38 8.27
N ASP A 121 -15.85 8.08 9.47
CA ASP A 121 -16.72 7.85 10.64
C ASP A 121 -17.56 9.12 10.85
N VAL A 122 -18.89 9.00 10.77
CA VAL A 122 -19.85 10.11 10.92
C VAL A 122 -19.81 10.72 12.35
N ARG A 123 -19.00 10.17 13.25
CA ARG A 123 -18.76 10.68 14.62
C ARG A 123 -17.84 11.90 14.73
N GLN A 124 -17.59 12.66 13.67
CA GLN A 124 -17.14 14.05 13.83
C GLN A 124 -18.29 14.96 14.28
N SER A 125 -18.95 14.62 15.39
CA SER A 125 -19.81 15.54 16.12
C SER A 125 -19.01 16.16 17.27
N ILE A 126 -18.36 17.29 16.96
CA ILE A 126 -18.28 18.50 17.79
C ILE A 126 -18.41 18.24 19.31
N ASP A 127 -17.30 18.01 20.03
CA ASP A 127 -17.27 18.36 21.46
C ASP A 127 -16.65 19.75 21.60
N MET A 128 -17.46 20.76 21.26
CA MET A 128 -17.16 22.14 21.63
C MET A 128 -17.64 22.34 23.06
N SER A 129 -16.68 22.28 23.97
CA SER A 129 -16.57 23.08 25.20
C SER A 129 -17.88 23.56 25.82
N LYS A 130 -18.29 22.91 26.92
CA LYS A 130 -19.15 23.54 27.93
C LYS A 130 -18.47 24.82 28.44
N ASN A 131 -18.95 25.98 28.01
CA ASN A 131 -18.80 27.24 28.72
C ASN A 131 -20.18 27.63 29.29
N SER A 132 -20.40 27.32 30.57
CA SER A 132 -21.33 28.01 31.49
C SER A 132 -21.00 27.59 32.91
#